data_AF-A9INZ5-F1
#
_entry.id   AF-A9INZ5-F1
#
_cell.length_a   1.000
_cell.length_b   1.000
_cell.length_c   1.000
_cell.angle_alpha   90.00
_cell.angle_beta   90.00
_cell.angle_gamma   90.00
#
_symmetry.space_group_name_H-M   'P 1'
#
loop_
_entity.id
_entity.type
_entity.pdbx_description
1 polymer ?
#
loop_
_entity_poly.entity_id
_entity_poly.type
_entity_poly.pdbx_seq_one_letter_code
_entity_poly.pdbx_strand_id
1 'polypeptide(L)'
;MSRYAIRSSLAALGFVMAATGLSGTALAAPDADSVRQEQGWHHGGKHGRHHMGMRLHDGFLIPGVGPLSKKQVEALKLDAKQQAAFDAAKQAQGELHKSMRDAGAKRHELLDSQLASGKLDPHALAARADQGRDQFREQAEQVRGKWLAAWDTLNDGQRQQVTDQVKARQARMKERFAKMQERRAGKSAPAAQTAPAN
;
A
#
# COMPACT_ATOMS: atom_id res chain seq x y z
N MET A 1 44.43 29.49 -8.59
CA MET A 1 43.96 28.11 -8.83
C MET A 1 42.70 28.17 -9.67
N SER A 2 42.71 27.44 -10.77
CA SER A 2 41.82 27.61 -11.92
C SER A 2 40.37 27.21 -11.66
N ARG A 3 39.50 27.94 -12.35
CA ARG A 3 38.05 27.80 -12.41
C ARG A 3 37.74 26.81 -13.54
N TYR A 4 36.97 25.76 -13.27
CA TYR A 4 36.39 24.94 -14.34
C TYR A 4 34.88 24.84 -14.16
N ALA A 5 34.20 25.37 -15.19
CA ALA A 5 32.78 25.31 -15.43
C ALA A 5 32.44 24.05 -16.25
N ILE A 6 31.34 23.35 -15.92
CA ILE A 6 30.71 22.32 -16.77
C ILE A 6 29.19 22.49 -16.56
N ARG A 7 28.52 23.29 -17.38
CA ARG A 7 27.86 22.97 -18.67
C ARG A 7 26.58 22.15 -18.51
N SER A 8 25.46 22.89 -18.49
CA SER A 8 24.09 22.43 -18.68
C SER A 8 23.91 21.72 -20.02
N SER A 9 23.22 20.58 -20.03
CA SER A 9 22.75 19.93 -21.27
C SER A 9 21.25 19.72 -21.20
N LEU A 10 20.53 20.57 -21.93
CA LEU A 10 19.11 20.47 -22.27
C LEU A 10 18.99 19.48 -23.42
N ALA A 11 18.26 18.38 -23.24
CA ALA A 11 17.85 17.50 -24.34
C ALA A 11 16.32 17.55 -24.44
N ALA A 12 15.83 18.40 -25.34
CA ALA A 12 14.44 18.39 -25.78
C ALA A 12 14.27 17.28 -26.82
N LEU A 13 13.46 16.27 -26.49
CA LEU A 13 12.98 15.28 -27.46
C LEU A 13 11.50 15.54 -27.70
N GLY A 14 11.22 16.16 -28.84
CA GLY A 14 9.87 16.26 -29.38
C GLY A 14 9.45 14.92 -29.97
N PHE A 15 8.19 14.53 -29.74
CA PHE A 15 7.55 13.44 -30.45
C PHE A 15 6.22 13.94 -31.00
N VAL A 16 6.17 14.11 -32.32
CA VAL A 16 4.94 14.33 -33.08
C VAL A 16 4.51 12.98 -33.62
N MET A 17 3.29 12.56 -33.28
CA MET A 17 2.58 11.51 -34.00
C MET A 17 1.16 11.99 -34.26
N ALA A 18 0.91 12.35 -35.51
CA ALA A 18 -0.40 12.53 -36.08
C ALA A 18 -0.74 11.26 -36.89
N ALA A 19 -1.87 10.64 -36.60
CA ALA A 19 -2.55 9.77 -37.56
C ALA A 19 -4.06 9.71 -37.24
N THR A 20 -4.77 10.39 -38.13
CA THR A 20 -6.20 10.41 -38.43
C THR A 20 -6.85 9.04 -38.58
N GLY A 21 -8.08 8.93 -38.04
CA GLY A 21 -9.29 8.52 -38.78
C GLY A 21 -9.50 7.04 -39.13
N LEU A 22 -10.61 6.47 -38.66
CA LEU A 22 -11.81 6.23 -39.50
C LEU A 22 -12.94 5.59 -38.68
N SER A 23 -14.13 6.14 -38.91
CA SER A 23 -15.44 5.75 -38.39
C SER A 23 -15.91 4.39 -38.91
N GLY A 24 -16.69 3.68 -38.10
CA GLY A 24 -17.45 2.50 -38.51
C GLY A 24 -18.63 2.26 -37.57
N THR A 25 -19.78 2.84 -37.91
CA THR A 25 -21.08 2.57 -37.29
C THR A 25 -21.60 1.22 -37.75
N ALA A 26 -21.95 0.32 -36.82
CA ALA A 26 -22.80 -0.84 -37.10
C ALA A 26 -23.94 -0.88 -36.08
N LEU A 27 -25.14 -0.99 -36.63
CA LEU A 27 -26.45 -0.89 -36.00
C LEU A 27 -26.74 -2.06 -35.04
N ALA A 28 -27.56 -1.74 -34.03
CA ALA A 28 -28.21 -2.68 -33.13
C ALA A 28 -29.23 -3.57 -33.86
N ALA A 29 -29.37 -4.81 -33.40
CA ALA A 29 -30.60 -5.59 -33.48
C ALA A 29 -30.83 -6.26 -32.10
N PRO A 30 -32.03 -6.12 -31.50
CA PRO A 30 -32.34 -6.69 -30.19
C PRO A 30 -32.88 -8.13 -30.30
N ASP A 31 -33.02 -8.75 -29.12
CA ASP A 31 -33.86 -9.90 -28.80
C ASP A 31 -33.27 -11.31 -29.04
N ALA A 32 -32.61 -11.81 -28.00
CA ALA A 32 -32.71 -13.20 -27.62
C ALA A 32 -32.93 -13.28 -26.11
N ASP A 33 -34.21 -13.43 -25.75
CA ASP A 33 -34.69 -13.86 -24.46
C ASP A 33 -33.93 -15.13 -24.05
N SER A 34 -32.92 -14.95 -23.19
CA SER A 34 -32.28 -16.05 -22.49
C SER A 34 -32.56 -15.84 -21.01
N VAL A 35 -33.43 -16.69 -20.49
CA VAL A 35 -33.69 -16.88 -19.07
C VAL A 35 -32.37 -17.26 -18.41
N ARG A 36 -31.62 -16.24 -17.99
CA ARG A 36 -30.41 -16.40 -17.19
C ARG A 36 -30.86 -16.63 -15.75
N GLN A 37 -30.86 -17.90 -15.34
CA GLN A 37 -30.83 -18.27 -13.92
C GLN A 37 -29.63 -17.56 -13.28
N GLU A 38 -29.88 -16.45 -12.59
CA GLU A 38 -28.94 -15.89 -11.63
C GLU A 38 -28.80 -16.89 -10.48
N GLN A 39 -27.77 -17.74 -10.58
CA GLN A 39 -27.15 -18.28 -9.38
C GLN A 39 -26.41 -17.11 -8.71
N GLY A 40 -27.15 -16.37 -7.89
CA GLY A 40 -26.64 -15.30 -7.06
C GLY A 40 -25.60 -15.86 -6.10
N TRP A 41 -24.33 -15.64 -6.41
CA TRP A 41 -23.23 -15.81 -5.46
C TRP A 41 -23.39 -14.74 -4.37
N HIS A 42 -24.20 -15.03 -3.36
CA HIS A 42 -24.31 -14.19 -2.16
C HIS A 42 -23.05 -14.34 -1.30
N HIS A 43 -21.95 -13.74 -1.72
CA HIS A 43 -20.80 -13.48 -0.85
C HIS A 43 -21.03 -12.19 -0.03
N GLY A 44 -22.07 -12.20 0.80
CA GLY A 44 -22.38 -11.15 1.78
C GLY A 44 -21.52 -11.26 3.04
N GLY A 45 -20.20 -11.25 2.90
CA GLY A 45 -19.27 -11.17 4.03
C GLY A 45 -19.07 -9.73 4.47
N LYS A 46 -19.81 -9.27 5.49
CA LYS A 46 -19.67 -7.94 6.11
C LYS A 46 -18.19 -7.52 6.26
N HIS A 47 -17.83 -6.44 5.58
CA HIS A 47 -16.49 -5.82 5.57
C HIS A 47 -16.09 -5.26 6.95
N GLY A 48 -15.64 -6.12 7.87
CA GLY A 48 -15.08 -5.72 9.17
C GLY A 48 -13.61 -5.30 9.13
N ARG A 49 -13.11 -4.68 8.05
CA ARG A 49 -11.65 -4.53 7.83
C ARG A 49 -11.12 -3.14 7.49
N HIS A 50 -11.86 -2.07 7.77
CA HIS A 50 -11.42 -0.70 7.47
C HIS A 50 -10.79 0.09 8.63
N HIS A 51 -10.79 -0.42 9.87
CA HIS A 51 -10.31 0.38 11.03
C HIS A 51 -8.81 0.26 11.37
N MET A 52 -8.06 -0.65 10.74
CA MET A 52 -6.64 -0.85 11.08
C MET A 52 -5.69 0.12 10.39
N GLY A 53 -6.06 0.71 9.24
CA GLY A 53 -5.19 1.61 8.48
C GLY A 53 -4.98 2.97 9.17
N MET A 54 -6.04 3.53 9.77
CA MET A 54 -6.03 4.93 10.23
C MET A 54 -5.16 5.16 11.47
N ARG A 55 -4.88 4.13 12.28
CA ARG A 55 -4.12 4.27 13.53
C ARG A 55 -2.60 4.18 13.37
N LEU A 56 -2.12 3.84 12.17
CA LEU A 56 -0.69 3.66 11.90
C LEU A 56 -0.03 4.93 11.34
N HIS A 57 -0.81 5.92 10.94
CA HIS A 57 -0.31 7.19 10.38
C HIS A 57 0.29 8.12 11.45
N ASP A 58 -0.16 8.02 12.69
CA ASP A 58 0.28 8.89 13.79
C ASP A 58 1.37 8.25 14.67
N GLY A 59 1.93 7.14 14.22
CA GLY A 59 2.84 6.31 15.00
C GLY A 59 4.31 6.53 14.67
N PHE A 60 5.20 6.17 15.62
CA PHE A 60 6.64 6.09 15.36
C PHE A 60 6.95 4.85 14.56
N LEU A 61 7.33 5.00 13.29
CA LEU A 61 7.73 3.87 12.47
C LEU A 61 9.19 3.51 12.73
N ILE A 62 9.41 2.34 13.34
CA ILE A 62 10.75 1.78 13.48
C ILE A 62 10.99 0.85 12.30
N PRO A 63 11.95 1.14 11.39
CA PRO A 63 12.25 0.27 10.27
C PRO A 63 12.58 -1.16 10.73
N GLY A 64 11.99 -2.17 10.08
CA GLY A 64 12.17 -3.59 10.42
C GLY A 64 11.39 -4.09 11.64
N VAL A 65 10.86 -3.19 12.47
CA VAL A 65 10.14 -3.54 13.71
C VAL A 65 8.66 -3.22 13.60
N GLY A 66 8.31 -2.10 12.97
CA GLY A 66 6.94 -1.64 12.74
C GLY A 66 6.46 -0.58 13.74
N PRO A 67 5.30 0.04 13.48
CA PRO A 67 4.91 1.32 14.08
C PRO A 67 4.46 1.23 15.54
N LEU A 68 4.89 2.19 16.35
CA LEU A 68 4.34 2.45 17.69
C LEU A 68 3.03 3.22 17.58
N SER A 69 2.10 3.02 18.50
CA SER A 69 0.86 3.80 18.55
C SER A 69 1.11 5.23 19.05
N LYS A 70 0.23 6.17 18.71
CA LYS A 70 0.30 7.56 19.19
C LYS A 70 0.51 7.67 20.71
N LYS A 71 -0.24 6.90 21.50
CA LYS A 71 -0.11 6.84 22.97
C LYS A 71 1.28 6.41 23.43
N GLN A 72 1.90 5.48 22.70
CA GLN A 72 3.25 5.00 23.00
C GLN A 72 4.30 6.07 22.70
N VAL A 73 4.09 6.86 21.64
CA VAL A 73 4.96 8.00 21.30
C VAL A 73 4.81 9.12 22.33
N GLU A 74 3.58 9.47 22.71
CA GLU A 74 3.30 10.46 23.77
C GLU A 74 3.99 10.06 25.09
N ALA A 75 3.99 8.77 25.43
CA ALA A 75 4.67 8.24 26.61
C ALA A 75 6.21 8.37 26.57
N LEU A 76 6.82 8.57 25.40
CA LEU A 76 8.27 8.80 25.28
C LEU A 76 8.68 10.22 25.69
N LYS A 77 7.70 11.14 25.83
CA LYS A 77 7.93 12.54 26.21
C LYS A 77 9.07 13.15 25.41
N LEU A 78 8.93 13.13 24.09
CA LEU A 78 9.94 13.63 23.17
C LEU A 78 10.21 15.11 23.46
N ASP A 79 11.50 15.49 23.47
CA ASP A 79 11.87 16.91 23.52
C ASP A 79 11.60 17.60 22.17
N ALA A 80 11.79 18.92 22.10
CA ALA A 80 11.51 19.69 20.89
C ALA A 80 12.34 19.25 19.66
N LYS A 81 13.59 18.82 19.87
CA LYS A 81 14.47 18.36 18.77
C LYS A 81 14.03 16.98 18.27
N GLN A 82 13.73 16.07 19.19
CA GLN A 82 13.23 14.73 18.89
C GLN A 82 11.87 14.79 18.19
N GLN A 83 10.97 15.67 18.67
CA GLN A 83 9.67 15.90 18.07
C GLN A 83 9.79 16.45 16.64
N ALA A 84 10.70 17.40 16.39
CA ALA A 84 10.95 17.92 15.05
C ALA A 84 11.46 16.83 14.09
N ALA A 85 12.38 15.96 14.55
CA ALA A 85 12.87 14.83 13.74
C ALA A 85 11.75 13.81 13.45
N PHE A 86 10.91 13.54 14.45
CA PHE A 86 9.73 12.69 14.32
C PHE A 86 8.73 13.22 13.29
N ASP A 87 8.37 14.51 13.40
CA ASP A 87 7.39 15.13 12.51
C ASP A 87 7.90 15.21 11.07
N ALA A 88 9.20 15.47 10.87
CA ALA A 88 9.81 15.43 9.55
C ALA A 88 9.75 14.02 8.92
N ALA A 89 9.95 12.96 9.70
CA ALA A 89 9.83 11.58 9.23
C ALA A 89 8.37 11.22 8.91
N LYS A 90 7.44 11.62 9.79
CA LYS A 90 5.99 11.43 9.61
C LYS A 90 5.47 12.14 8.36
N GLN A 91 5.88 13.38 8.13
CA GLN A 91 5.49 14.15 6.95
C GLN A 91 5.98 13.47 5.66
N ALA A 92 7.26 13.09 5.60
CA ALA A 92 7.82 12.41 4.43
C ALA A 92 7.12 11.07 4.16
N GLN A 93 6.78 10.32 5.20
CA GLN A 93 5.96 9.12 5.06
C GLN A 93 4.57 9.44 4.49
N GLY A 94 3.91 10.50 4.97
CA GLY A 94 2.60 10.94 4.47
C GLY A 94 2.63 11.29 2.98
N GLU A 95 3.67 12.00 2.54
CA GLU A 95 3.90 12.37 1.14
C GLU A 95 4.15 11.14 0.25
N LEU A 96 4.94 10.17 0.72
CA LEU A 96 5.13 8.89 0.03
C LEU A 96 3.80 8.13 -0.09
N HIS A 97 3.04 7.99 0.99
CA HIS A 97 1.74 7.31 0.96
C HIS A 97 0.77 8.00 -0.01
N LYS A 98 0.75 9.33 -0.03
CA LYS A 98 -0.06 10.09 -1.00
C LYS A 98 0.36 9.78 -2.43
N SER A 99 1.66 9.83 -2.72
CA SER A 99 2.22 9.54 -4.05
C SER A 99 1.88 8.12 -4.52
N MET A 100 1.96 7.13 -3.62
CA MET A 100 1.58 5.75 -3.91
C MET A 100 0.08 5.61 -4.19
N ARG A 101 -0.77 6.31 -3.42
CA ARG A 101 -2.22 6.33 -3.68
C ARG A 101 -2.54 6.94 -5.03
N ASP A 102 -1.94 8.08 -5.36
CA ASP A 102 -2.17 8.77 -6.62
C ASP A 102 -1.71 7.92 -7.82
N ALA A 103 -0.58 7.20 -7.71
CA ALA A 103 -0.16 6.26 -8.74
C ALA A 103 -1.08 5.04 -8.86
N GLY A 104 -1.62 4.56 -7.73
CA GLY A 104 -2.66 3.54 -7.71
C GLY A 104 -3.91 3.99 -8.46
N ALA A 105 -4.41 5.21 -8.18
CA ALA A 105 -5.55 5.80 -8.86
C ALA A 105 -5.32 5.87 -10.38
N LYS A 106 -4.16 6.36 -10.83
CA LYS A 106 -3.80 6.40 -12.26
C LYS A 106 -3.76 5.01 -12.93
N ARG A 107 -3.34 3.98 -12.19
CA ARG A 107 -3.37 2.59 -12.70
C ARG A 107 -4.81 2.09 -12.83
N HIS A 108 -5.68 2.43 -11.88
CA HIS A 108 -7.11 2.11 -11.97
C HIS A 108 -7.78 2.81 -13.14
N GLU A 109 -7.52 4.11 -13.33
CA GLU A 109 -8.01 4.87 -14.50
C GLU A 109 -7.56 4.24 -15.83
N LEU A 110 -6.31 3.79 -15.91
CA LEU A 110 -5.79 3.09 -17.10
C LEU A 110 -6.54 1.77 -17.35
N LEU A 111 -6.76 0.97 -16.31
CA LEU A 111 -7.53 -0.27 -16.42
C LEU A 111 -8.97 0.02 -16.85
N ASP A 112 -9.63 1.00 -16.24
CA ASP A 112 -11.01 1.37 -16.57
C ASP A 112 -11.12 1.84 -18.02
N SER A 113 -10.15 2.64 -18.50
CA SER A 113 -10.07 3.04 -19.92
C SER A 113 -9.88 1.86 -20.87
N GLN A 114 -9.04 0.90 -20.50
CA GLN A 114 -8.82 -0.32 -21.29
C GLN A 114 -10.10 -1.15 -21.38
N LEU A 115 -10.77 -1.36 -20.25
CA LEU A 115 -12.04 -2.08 -20.17
C LEU A 115 -13.15 -1.38 -20.97
N ALA A 116 -13.27 -0.05 -20.86
CA ALA A 116 -14.23 0.74 -21.63
C ALA A 116 -13.99 0.65 -23.15
N SER A 117 -12.73 0.51 -23.57
CA SER A 117 -12.35 0.31 -24.97
C SER A 117 -12.48 -1.14 -25.47
N GLY A 118 -12.81 -2.09 -24.58
CA GLY A 118 -12.83 -3.52 -24.88
C GLY A 118 -11.45 -4.14 -25.14
N LYS A 119 -10.36 -3.42 -24.86
CA LYS A 119 -8.97 -3.84 -25.12
C LYS A 119 -8.17 -3.82 -23.82
N LEU A 120 -7.96 -5.00 -23.24
CA LEU A 120 -7.08 -5.16 -22.09
C LEU A 120 -5.62 -5.26 -22.55
N ASP A 121 -4.75 -4.38 -22.03
CA ASP A 121 -3.31 -4.43 -22.26
C ASP A 121 -2.57 -4.61 -20.92
N PRO A 122 -2.25 -5.87 -20.57
CA PRO A 122 -1.48 -6.19 -19.37
C PRO A 122 -0.05 -5.63 -19.39
N HIS A 123 0.56 -5.43 -20.56
CA HIS A 123 1.93 -4.91 -20.65
C HIS A 123 1.96 -3.44 -20.25
N ALA A 124 0.99 -2.63 -20.68
CA ALA A 124 0.86 -1.24 -20.24
C ALA A 124 0.63 -1.14 -18.72
N LEU A 125 -0.19 -2.02 -18.14
CA LEU A 125 -0.43 -2.07 -16.70
C LEU A 125 0.84 -2.47 -15.91
N ALA A 126 1.57 -3.47 -16.40
CA ALA A 126 2.83 -3.91 -15.80
C ALA A 126 3.91 -2.83 -15.88
N ALA A 127 4.12 -2.22 -17.06
CA ALA A 127 5.07 -1.13 -17.24
C ALA A 127 4.79 0.05 -16.30
N ARG A 128 3.51 0.39 -16.10
CA ARG A 128 3.10 1.44 -15.16
C ARG A 128 3.40 1.06 -13.70
N ALA A 129 3.21 -0.20 -13.34
CA ALA A 129 3.52 -0.70 -12.00
C ALA A 129 5.04 -0.70 -11.75
N ASP A 130 5.84 -1.13 -12.72
CA ASP A 130 7.30 -1.20 -12.62
C ASP A 130 7.92 0.19 -12.50
N GLN A 131 7.47 1.15 -13.32
CA GLN A 131 7.90 2.54 -13.22
C GLN A 131 7.65 3.12 -11.82
N GLY A 132 6.48 2.84 -11.24
CA GLY A 132 6.16 3.26 -9.88
C GLY A 132 7.05 2.58 -8.84
N ARG A 133 7.33 1.28 -9.01
CA ARG A 133 8.07 0.48 -8.02
C ARG A 133 9.47 1.02 -7.76
N ASP A 134 10.22 1.36 -8.82
CA ASP A 134 11.59 1.87 -8.64
C ASP A 134 11.59 3.27 -8.02
N GLN A 135 10.70 4.15 -8.47
CA GLN A 135 10.53 5.48 -7.90
C GLN A 135 10.16 5.42 -6.41
N PHE A 136 9.20 4.57 -6.05
CA PHE A 136 8.76 4.43 -4.66
C PHE A 136 9.80 3.74 -3.79
N ARG A 137 10.67 2.89 -4.35
CA ARG A 137 11.78 2.28 -3.61
C ARG A 137 12.75 3.36 -3.12
N GLU A 138 13.16 4.28 -3.99
CA GLU A 138 14.06 5.36 -3.60
C GLU A 138 13.43 6.28 -2.55
N GLN A 139 12.18 6.70 -2.77
CA GLN A 139 11.45 7.52 -1.80
C GLN A 139 11.26 6.80 -0.45
N ALA A 140 11.00 5.48 -0.47
CA ALA A 140 10.88 4.68 0.74
C ALA A 140 12.20 4.61 1.52
N GLU A 141 13.35 4.49 0.86
CA GLU A 141 14.65 4.53 1.53
C GLU A 141 14.93 5.92 2.15
N GLN A 142 14.53 7.01 1.49
CA GLN A 142 14.64 8.35 2.08
C GLN A 142 13.78 8.50 3.34
N VAL A 143 12.53 8.01 3.29
CA VAL A 143 11.62 7.99 4.46
C VAL A 143 12.21 7.12 5.57
N ARG A 144 12.76 5.96 5.22
CA ARG A 144 13.43 5.06 6.17
C ARG A 144 14.61 5.76 6.85
N GLY A 145 15.45 6.46 6.08
CA GLY A 145 16.57 7.23 6.62
C GLY A 145 16.12 8.29 7.63
N LYS A 146 15.02 9.01 7.35
CA LYS A 146 14.43 9.99 8.30
C LYS A 146 13.94 9.33 9.59
N TRP A 147 13.33 8.15 9.50
CA TRP A 147 12.91 7.39 10.69
C TRP A 147 14.10 6.89 11.52
N LEU A 148 15.18 6.45 10.88
CA LEU A 148 16.42 6.09 11.58
C LEU A 148 17.06 7.31 12.25
N ALA A 149 17.12 8.45 11.57
CA ALA A 149 17.61 9.68 12.18
C ALA A 149 16.77 10.10 13.39
N ALA A 150 15.44 10.00 13.32
CA ALA A 150 14.55 10.25 14.46
C ALA A 150 14.82 9.27 15.62
N TRP A 151 15.08 7.99 15.31
CA TRP A 151 15.45 6.98 16.31
C TRP A 151 16.78 7.31 17.00
N ASP A 152 17.77 7.76 16.24
CA ASP A 152 19.10 8.11 16.76
C ASP A 152 19.06 9.33 17.69
N THR A 153 18.03 10.18 17.59
CA THR A 153 17.82 11.28 18.55
C THR A 153 17.30 10.82 19.91
N LEU A 154 16.79 9.60 20.04
CA LEU A 154 16.26 9.08 21.29
C LEU A 154 17.40 8.76 22.27
N ASN A 155 17.17 9.05 23.56
CA ASN A 155 18.10 8.66 24.62
C ASN A 155 17.93 7.19 25.01
N ASP A 156 18.84 6.66 25.83
CA ASP A 156 18.83 5.25 26.22
C ASP A 156 17.57 4.83 26.99
N GLY A 157 17.02 5.71 27.84
CA GLY A 157 15.77 5.45 28.55
C GLY A 157 14.57 5.33 27.61
N GLN A 158 14.47 6.23 26.62
CA GLN A 158 13.43 6.19 25.59
C GLN A 158 13.58 4.95 24.69
N ARG A 159 14.81 4.62 24.28
CA ARG A 159 15.08 3.40 23.49
C ARG A 159 14.68 2.14 24.25
N GLN A 160 15.01 2.05 25.54
CA GLN A 160 14.61 0.93 26.40
C GLN A 160 13.09 0.82 26.50
N GLN A 161 12.39 1.94 26.72
CA GLN A 161 10.92 1.96 26.75
C GLN A 161 10.33 1.45 25.43
N VAL A 162 10.89 1.85 24.29
CA VAL A 162 10.46 1.33 22.99
C VAL A 162 10.73 -0.17 22.86
N THR A 163 11.90 -0.66 23.29
CA THR A 163 12.22 -2.09 23.27
C THR A 163 11.19 -2.91 24.04
N ASP A 164 10.78 -2.46 25.24
CA ASP A 164 9.80 -3.17 26.05
C ASP A 164 8.39 -3.16 25.44
N GLN A 165 8.00 -2.04 24.83
CA GLN A 165 6.77 -1.96 24.06
C GLN A 165 6.76 -2.93 22.86
N VAL A 166 7.90 -3.06 22.17
CA VAL A 166 8.07 -3.99 21.04
C VAL A 166 8.02 -5.44 21.50
N LYS A 167 8.68 -5.79 22.61
CA LYS A 167 8.60 -7.13 23.22
C LYS A 167 7.15 -7.52 23.54
N ALA A 168 6.42 -6.62 24.20
CA ALA A 168 5.01 -6.84 24.52
C ALA A 168 4.15 -7.03 23.26
N ARG A 169 4.42 -6.27 22.20
CA ARG A 169 3.74 -6.43 20.91
C ARG A 169 4.05 -7.77 20.27
N GLN A 170 5.32 -8.22 20.27
CA GLN A 170 5.70 -9.51 19.71
C GLN A 170 5.04 -10.68 20.45
N ALA A 171 4.99 -10.64 21.78
CA ALA A 171 4.31 -11.67 22.58
C ALA A 171 2.83 -11.80 22.19
N ARG A 172 2.11 -10.67 22.12
CA ARG A 172 0.71 -10.64 21.65
C ARG A 172 0.55 -11.13 20.22
N MET A 173 1.51 -10.85 19.35
CA MET A 173 1.48 -11.32 17.97
C MET A 173 1.62 -12.85 17.89
N LYS A 174 2.54 -13.44 18.67
CA LYS A 174 2.72 -14.89 18.75
C LYS A 174 1.44 -15.60 19.24
N GLU A 175 0.82 -15.07 20.30
CA GLU A 175 -0.45 -15.61 20.81
C GLU A 175 -1.57 -15.53 19.78
N ARG A 176 -1.71 -14.38 19.09
CA ARG A 176 -2.70 -14.22 18.01
C ARG A 176 -2.41 -15.18 16.85
N PHE A 177 -1.15 -15.42 16.52
CA PHE A 177 -0.78 -16.35 15.47
C PHE A 177 -1.12 -17.79 15.86
N ALA A 178 -0.83 -18.21 17.10
CA ALA A 178 -1.23 -19.53 17.63
C ALA A 178 -2.76 -19.71 17.56
N LYS A 179 -3.53 -18.74 18.07
CA LYS A 179 -5.00 -18.77 18.00
C LYS A 179 -5.54 -18.81 16.56
N MET A 180 -4.88 -18.14 15.62
CA MET A 180 -5.25 -18.24 14.21
C MET A 180 -4.93 -19.60 13.59
N GLN A 181 -3.82 -20.23 13.99
CA GLN A 181 -3.49 -21.59 13.55
C GLN A 181 -4.50 -22.61 14.09
N GLU A 182 -4.86 -22.53 15.38
CA GLU A 182 -5.90 -23.37 15.98
C GLU A 182 -7.26 -23.22 15.27
N ARG A 183 -7.65 -21.97 14.97
CA ARG A 183 -8.89 -21.69 14.23
C ARG A 183 -8.86 -22.17 12.78
N ARG A 184 -7.67 -22.22 12.15
CA ARG A 184 -7.52 -22.76 10.79
C ARG A 184 -7.57 -24.27 10.83
N ALA A 185 -6.87 -24.92 11.77
CA ALA A 185 -6.90 -26.36 11.96
C ALA A 185 -8.30 -26.88 12.34
N GLY A 186 -9.02 -26.19 13.24
CA GLY A 186 -10.39 -26.54 13.63
C GLY A 186 -11.46 -26.23 12.57
N LYS A 187 -11.10 -25.55 11.47
CA LYS A 187 -12.00 -25.33 10.31
C LYS A 187 -11.72 -26.31 9.16
N SER A 188 -10.67 -27.13 9.29
CA SER A 188 -10.30 -28.21 8.37
C SER A 188 -10.89 -29.58 8.76
N ALA A 189 -11.58 -29.67 9.90
CA ALA A 189 -12.33 -30.86 10.34
C ALA A 189 -13.61 -30.39 11.07
N PRO A 190 -14.85 -30.85 10.76
CA PRO A 190 -15.29 -31.94 9.87
C PRO A 190 -16.29 -31.49 8.78
N ALA A 191 -16.05 -31.85 7.51
CA ALA A 191 -17.07 -31.91 6.46
C ALA A 191 -17.09 -33.31 5.80
N ALA A 192 -16.73 -34.33 6.57
CA ALA A 192 -16.73 -35.73 6.16
C ALA A 192 -17.47 -36.56 7.22
N GLN A 193 -18.76 -36.26 7.41
CA GLN A 193 -19.73 -37.12 8.10
C GLN A 193 -21.09 -36.39 8.15
N THR A 194 -21.87 -36.50 7.08
CA THR A 194 -23.34 -36.65 7.11
C THR A 194 -23.83 -36.68 5.66
N ALA A 195 -23.67 -37.84 5.02
CA ALA A 195 -24.59 -38.27 3.98
C ALA A 195 -25.16 -39.61 4.47
N PRO A 196 -26.33 -39.63 5.14
CA PRO A 196 -27.08 -40.87 5.23
C PRO A 196 -27.74 -41.11 3.86
N ALA A 197 -27.39 -42.24 3.27
CA ALA A 197 -28.17 -42.84 2.20
C ALA A 197 -29.55 -43.24 2.74
N ASN A 198 -30.60 -42.79 2.07
CA ASN A 198 -31.85 -43.51 1.80
C ASN A 198 -32.72 -42.67 0.87
#